data_AF-A0A9Q3IIV9-F1
#
_entry.id   AF-A0A9Q3IIV9-F1
#
_cell.length_a   1.000
_cell.length_b   1.000
_cell.length_c   1.000
_cell.angle_alpha   90.00
_cell.angle_beta   90.00
_cell.angle_gamma   90.00
#
_symmetry.space_group_name_H-M   'P 1'
#
loop_
_entity.id
_entity.type
_entity.pdbx_description
1 polymer ?
#
loop_
_entity_poly.entity_id
_entity_poly.type
_entity_poly.pdbx_seq_one_letter_code
_entity_poly.pdbx_strand_id
1 'polypeptide(L)'
;MGHMSEDRTKERVASTAWWHKWEQELSEYINPCERCQKANRKDGKKYRLRQHIEEPKHPWKTINMDWVTGLLPGGKENFNA
;
A
#
# COMPACT_ATOMS: atom_id res chain seq x y z
N MET A 1 -10.79 -16.27 12.58
CA MET A 1 -9.34 -16.59 12.65
C MET A 1 -8.66 -15.93 11.47
N GLY A 2 -7.66 -15.11 11.74
CA GLY A 2 -7.17 -14.05 10.83
C GLY A 2 -6.16 -14.52 9.79
N HIS A 3 -6.22 -13.89 8.62
CA HIS A 3 -5.24 -14.01 7.54
C HIS A 3 -4.11 -13.00 7.79
N MET A 4 -3.19 -13.37 8.69
CA MET A 4 -2.04 -12.54 9.02
C MET A 4 -0.97 -12.61 7.90
N SER A 5 0.01 -11.71 7.95
CA SER A 5 1.18 -11.78 7.07
C SER A 5 1.89 -13.12 7.18
N GLU A 6 2.52 -13.53 6.08
CA GLU A 6 3.35 -14.74 6.04
C GLU A 6 4.37 -14.70 7.19
N ASP A 7 5.02 -13.54 7.36
CA ASP A 7 5.99 -13.29 8.43
C ASP A 7 5.40 -13.47 9.83
N ARG A 8 4.21 -12.92 10.09
CA ARG A 8 3.53 -13.11 11.39
C ARG A 8 3.13 -14.55 11.64
N THR A 9 2.78 -15.28 10.58
CA THR A 9 2.45 -16.69 10.68
C THR A 9 3.70 -17.50 11.01
N LYS A 10 4.84 -17.18 10.37
CA LYS A 10 6.15 -17.77 10.66
C LYS A 10 6.60 -17.51 12.09
N GLU A 11 6.54 -16.27 12.56
CA GLU A 11 6.89 -15.90 13.94
C GLU A 11 6.04 -16.65 14.97
N ARG A 12 4.72 -16.75 14.72
CA ARG A 12 3.83 -17.43 15.65
C ARG A 12 4.12 -18.91 15.72
N VAL A 13 4.31 -19.57 14.58
CA VAL A 13 4.65 -21.00 14.52
C VAL A 13 5.98 -21.24 15.25
N ALA A 14 7.01 -20.45 14.96
CA ALA A 14 8.31 -20.51 15.63
C ALA A 14 8.22 -20.38 17.15
N SER A 15 7.29 -19.57 17.66
CA SER A 15 7.09 -19.35 19.09
C SER A 15 6.34 -20.49 19.81
N THR A 16 5.59 -21.31 19.07
CA THR A 16 4.68 -22.31 19.64
C THR A 16 5.04 -23.76 19.33
N ALA A 17 5.73 -24.02 18.22
CA ALA A 17 6.00 -25.36 17.73
C ALA A 17 7.29 -25.37 16.91
N TRP A 18 7.98 -26.52 16.92
CA TRP A 18 9.19 -26.72 16.13
C TRP A 18 9.22 -28.14 15.57
N TRP A 19 9.54 -28.26 14.28
CA TRP A 19 9.78 -29.55 13.60
C TRP A 19 10.76 -29.40 12.43
N HIS A 20 11.25 -30.51 11.88
CA HIS A 20 12.17 -30.47 10.75
C HIS A 20 11.48 -29.89 9.51
N LYS A 21 12.10 -28.88 8.86
CA LYS A 21 11.57 -28.18 7.67
C LYS A 21 10.25 -27.42 7.88
N TRP A 22 9.92 -27.05 9.13
CA TRP A 22 8.68 -26.34 9.46
C TRP A 22 8.46 -25.06 8.65
N GLU A 23 9.51 -24.31 8.35
CA GLU A 23 9.41 -23.06 7.59
C GLU A 23 9.06 -23.32 6.11
N GLN A 24 9.59 -24.39 5.53
CA GLN A 24 9.29 -24.79 4.15
C GLN A 24 7.84 -25.26 4.03
N GLU A 25 7.40 -26.14 4.91
CA GLU A 25 6.02 -26.64 4.93
C GLU A 25 5.01 -25.50 5.17
N LEU A 26 5.37 -24.52 6.01
CA LEU A 26 4.53 -23.35 6.24
C LEU A 26 4.43 -22.44 5.00
N SER A 27 5.53 -22.26 4.27
CA SER A 27 5.52 -21.54 2.99
C SER A 27 4.65 -22.26 1.96
N GLU A 28 4.79 -23.58 1.84
CA GLU A 28 3.97 -24.42 0.96
C GLU A 28 2.47 -24.38 1.33
N TYR A 29 2.14 -24.21 2.62
CA TYR A 29 0.76 -24.03 3.08
C TYR A 29 0.19 -22.63 2.78
N ILE A 30 1.00 -21.58 2.93
CA ILE A 30 0.55 -20.18 2.77
C ILE A 30 0.48 -19.77 1.29
N ASN A 31 1.37 -20.28 0.44
CA ASN A 31 1.44 -19.95 -0.99
C ASN A 31 0.13 -20.17 -1.76
N PRO A 32 -0.56 -21.33 -1.67
CA PRO A 32 -1.83 -21.56 -2.37
C PRO A 32 -3.03 -20.88 -1.68
N CYS A 33 -2.87 -20.34 -0.47
CA CYS A 33 -3.99 -19.77 0.28
C CYS A 33 -4.39 -18.39 -0.26
N GLU A 34 -5.43 -18.33 -1.11
CA GLU A 34 -5.93 -17.08 -1.69
C GLU A 34 -6.21 -15.99 -0.66
N ARG A 35 -6.75 -16.36 0.50
CA ARG A 35 -7.13 -15.39 1.53
C ARG A 35 -5.91 -14.73 2.16
N CYS A 36 -4.84 -15.49 2.39
CA CYS A 36 -3.56 -14.95 2.84
C CYS A 36 -2.91 -14.07 1.77
N GLN A 37 -2.94 -14.48 0.50
CA GLN A 37 -2.39 -13.69 -0.61
C GLN A 37 -3.17 -12.38 -0.86
N LYS A 38 -4.50 -12.39 -0.69
CA LYS A 38 -5.34 -11.19 -0.81
C LYS A 38 -5.14 -10.21 0.36
N ALA A 39 -4.99 -10.73 1.58
CA ALA A 39 -4.72 -9.91 2.76
C ALA A 39 -3.31 -9.29 2.72
N ASN A 40 -2.33 -10.06 2.26
CA ASN A 40 -0.94 -9.65 2.14
C ASN A 40 -0.66 -9.12 0.73
N ARG A 41 -1.35 -8.03 0.36
CA ARG A 41 -1.01 -7.29 -0.85
C ARG A 41 0.48 -6.94 -0.77
N LYS A 42 1.30 -7.61 -1.59
CA LYS A 42 2.66 -7.15 -1.86
C LYS A 42 2.50 -5.79 -2.52
N ASP A 43 2.91 -4.73 -1.84
CA ASP A 43 3.14 -3.42 -2.45
C ASP A 43 4.34 -3.52 -3.41
N GLY A 44 4.21 -4.38 -4.43
CA GLY A 44 5.25 -4.69 -5.41
C GLY A 44 5.33 -3.64 -6.51
N LYS A 45 4.51 -2.59 -6.45
CA LYS A 45 4.74 -1.44 -7.30
C LYS A 45 5.96 -0.73 -6.74
N LYS A 46 7.13 -1.01 -7.33
CA LYS A 46 8.32 -0.16 -7.16
C LYS A 46 7.83 1.28 -7.20
N TYR A 47 8.12 2.05 -6.15
CA TYR A 47 7.91 3.49 -6.16
C TYR A 47 8.54 3.99 -7.45
N ARG A 48 7.70 4.30 -8.45
CA ARG A 48 8.21 4.79 -9.72
C ARG A 48 8.88 6.11 -9.39
N LEU A 49 10.03 6.38 -10.02
CA LEU A 49 10.57 7.72 -10.04
C LEU A 49 9.44 8.68 -10.45
N ARG A 50 9.40 9.86 -9.83
CA ARG A 50 8.51 10.95 -10.23
C ARG A 50 8.53 11.03 -11.76
N GLN A 51 7.35 11.03 -12.39
CA GLN A 51 7.26 11.23 -13.83
C GLN A 51 7.99 12.52 -14.17
N HIS A 52 8.99 12.45 -15.05
CA HIS A 52 9.71 13.62 -15.48
C HIS A 52 8.76 14.45 -16.35
N ILE A 53 8.48 15.68 -15.91
CA ILE A 53 7.77 16.66 -16.72
C ILE A 53 8.80 17.46 -17.50
N GLU A 54 8.52 17.76 -18.76
CA GLU A 54 9.38 18.64 -19.55
C GLU A 54 9.35 20.06 -18.96
N GLU A 55 10.52 20.65 -18.74
CA GLU A 55 10.61 22.02 -18.24
C GLU A 55 10.10 23.01 -19.31
N PRO A 56 9.17 23.92 -18.95
CA PRO A 56 8.68 24.91 -19.88
C PRO A 56 9.79 25.94 -20.20
N LYS A 57 10.15 26.04 -21.48
CA LYS A 57 11.20 26.95 -21.98
C LYS A 57 10.85 28.45 -21.88
N HIS A 58 9.59 28.79 -21.66
CA HIS A 58 9.08 30.16 -21.61
C HIS A 58 8.03 30.32 -20.50
N PRO A 59 7.88 31.51 -19.92
CA PRO A 59 6.81 31.80 -18.95
C PRO A 59 5.43 31.45 -19.51
N TRP A 60 4.55 30.94 -18.65
CA TRP A 60 3.14 30.63 -18.96
C TRP A 60 2.90 29.55 -20.03
N LYS A 61 3.95 28.84 -20.50
CA LYS A 61 3.82 27.79 -21.52
C LYS A 61 3.04 26.56 -21.03
N THR A 62 3.13 26.26 -19.74
CA THR A 62 2.48 25.10 -19.14
C THR A 62 1.93 25.48 -17.78
N ILE A 63 0.62 25.28 -17.58
CA ILE A 63 -0.08 25.53 -16.32
C ILE A 63 -0.74 24.20 -15.91
N ASN A 64 -0.31 23.64 -14.79
CA ASN A 64 -0.94 22.45 -14.21
C ASN A 64 -1.95 22.92 -13.16
N MET A 65 -3.18 22.43 -13.23
CA MET A 65 -4.24 22.72 -12.25
C MET A 65 -4.86 21.40 -11.79
N ASP A 66 -5.20 21.33 -10.52
CA ASP A 66 -5.88 20.18 -9.91
C ASP A 66 -7.04 20.67 -9.03
N TRP A 67 -8.05 19.83 -8.86
CA TRP A 67 -9.21 20.14 -8.04
C TRP A 67 -8.94 19.82 -6.58
N VAL A 68 -9.04 20.84 -5.72
CA VAL A 68 -9.11 20.61 -4.28
C VAL A 68 -10.56 20.28 -3.92
N THR A 69 -10.81 19.03 -3.57
CA THR A 69 -12.13 18.54 -3.15
C THR A 69 -12.14 18.18 -1.66
N GLY A 70 -13.32 18.05 -1.05
CA GLY A 70 -13.45 17.65 0.36
C GLY A 70 -13.14 18.75 1.38
N LEU A 71 -13.20 20.02 0.96
CA LEU A 71 -13.11 21.14 1.89
C LEU A 71 -14.30 21.09 2.85
N LEU A 72 -14.01 21.29 4.14
CA LEU A 72 -15.06 21.44 5.15
C LEU A 72 -15.97 22.61 4.74
N PRO A 73 -17.29 22.55 5.03
CA PRO A 73 -18.15 23.70 4.83
C PRO A 73 -17.52 24.88 5.57
N GLY A 74 -17.38 26.01 4.87
CA GLY A 74 -16.75 27.20 5.44
C GLY A 74 -17.42 27.54 6.78
N GLY A 75 -16.60 27.89 7.76
CA GLY A 75 -17.09 28.28 9.09
C GLY A 75 -17.90 29.57 9.04
N LYS A 76 -18.17 30.15 10.21
CA LYS A 76 -18.98 31.37 10.34
C LYS A 76 -18.51 32.55 9.47
N GLU A 77 -17.25 32.54 9.03
CA GLU A 77 -16.62 33.52 8.16
C GLU A 77 -16.41 32.97 6.72
N ASN A 78 -17.43 32.38 6.11
CA ASN A 78 -17.38 31.98 4.69
C ASN A 78 -17.86 33.14 3.81
N PHE A 79 -16.95 33.69 3.01
CA PHE A 79 -17.22 34.83 2.11
C PHE A 79 -17.68 34.42 0.70
N ASN A 80 -17.79 33.11 0.43
CA ASN A 80 -18.24 32.56 -0.86
C ASN A 80 -19.75 32.23 -0.88
N ALA A 81 -20.53 32.85 0.02
CA ALA A 81 -21.98 32.70 0.09
C ALA A 81 -22.70 33.57 -0.95
#